data_AF-A0A7X9JPD3-F1
#
_entry.id   AF-A0A7X9JPD3-F1
#
_cell.length_a   1.000
_cell.length_b   1.000
_cell.length_c   1.000
_cell.angle_alpha   90.00
_cell.angle_beta   90.00
_cell.angle_gamma   90.00
#
_symmetry.space_group_name_H-M   'P 1'
#
loop_
_entity.id
_entity.type
_entity.pdbx_description
1 polymer ?
#
loop_
_entity_poly.entity_id
_entity_poly.type
_entity_poly.pdbx_seq_one_letter_code
_entity_poly.pdbx_strand_id
1 'polypeptide(L)'
;MEISPNLSNKALQDYVLVQQAIKGDEKSFAELMGRYRDSIYFMLLKMVANKVDAEDLTIEAFTKAFRNLSQYSPSFAFSTWLFKIATNNCIDFLRKKKTDIISIDGPPAE
;
A
#
# COMPACT_ATOMS: atom_id res chain seq x y z
N MET A 1 3.84 0.97 28.90
CA MET A 1 4.65 1.83 28.01
C MET A 1 3.66 2.61 27.15
N GLU A 2 3.17 3.74 27.64
CA GLU A 2 2.24 4.58 26.88
C GLU A 2 3.05 5.46 25.92
N ILE A 3 3.39 4.91 24.76
CA ILE A 3 3.80 5.72 23.62
C ILE A 3 2.51 6.25 23.03
N SER A 4 1.96 7.29 23.61
CA SER A 4 0.89 8.06 22.99
C SER A 4 1.46 8.64 21.69
N PRO A 5 1.03 8.17 20.51
CA PRO A 5 1.55 8.70 19.28
C PRO A 5 0.99 10.12 19.16
N ASN A 6 1.87 11.12 19.09
CA ASN A 6 1.50 12.49 18.71
C ASN A 6 1.09 12.50 17.23
N LEU A 7 -0.05 11.87 16.93
CA LEU A 7 -0.67 11.88 15.62
C LEU A 7 -1.22 13.27 15.34
N SER A 8 -1.06 13.73 14.10
CA SER A 8 -1.73 14.94 13.65
C SER A 8 -3.26 14.75 13.68
N ASN A 9 -4.01 15.86 13.67
CA ASN A 9 -5.49 15.81 13.59
C ASN A 9 -5.98 14.94 12.41
N LYS A 10 -5.29 15.00 11.27
CA LYS A 10 -5.60 14.16 10.11
C LYS A 10 -5.39 12.67 10.42
N ALA A 11 -4.25 12.32 11.02
CA ALA A 11 -3.95 10.94 11.36
C ALA A 11 -4.89 10.38 12.45
N LEU A 12 -5.38 11.23 13.37
CA LEU A 12 -6.44 10.86 14.31
C LEU A 12 -7.78 10.60 13.61
N GLN A 13 -8.17 11.43 12.64
CA GLN A 13 -9.37 11.19 11.83
C GLN A 13 -9.26 9.88 11.04
N ASP A 14 -8.11 9.64 10.41
CA ASP A 14 -7.89 8.38 9.69
C ASP A 14 -7.94 7.18 10.64
N TYR A 15 -7.39 7.31 11.86
CA TYR A 15 -7.49 6.26 12.86
C TYR A 15 -8.95 5.92 13.21
N VAL A 16 -9.82 6.93 13.38
CA VAL A 16 -11.25 6.71 13.61
C VAL A 16 -11.89 5.94 12.45
N LEU A 17 -11.60 6.35 11.21
CA LEU A 17 -12.10 5.64 10.02
C LEU A 17 -11.59 4.20 9.96
N VAL A 18 -10.32 3.95 10.29
CA VAL A 18 -9.77 2.60 10.34
C VAL A 18 -10.51 1.74 11.38
N GLN A 19 -10.80 2.28 12.56
CA GLN A 19 -11.54 1.56 13.60
C GLN A 19 -12.96 1.19 13.16
N GLN A 20 -13.64 2.05 12.39
CA GLN A 20 -14.97 1.74 11.85
C GLN A 20 -14.90 0.76 10.69
N ALA A 21 -13.93 0.91 9.79
CA ALA A 21 -13.69 -0.02 8.70
C ALA A 21 -13.39 -1.45 9.21
N ILE A 22 -12.60 -1.60 10.28
CA ILE A 22 -12.36 -2.91 10.92
C ILE A 22 -13.68 -3.57 11.39
N LYS A 23 -14.69 -2.78 11.76
CA LYS A 23 -16.03 -3.27 12.15
C LYS A 23 -16.96 -3.54 10.97
N GLY A 24 -16.48 -3.37 9.73
CA GLY A 24 -17.26 -3.60 8.52
C GLY A 24 -17.98 -2.36 7.96
N ASP A 25 -17.66 -1.15 8.43
CA ASP A 25 -18.25 0.07 7.85
C ASP A 25 -17.65 0.37 6.47
N GLU A 26 -18.38 0.01 5.42
CA GLU A 26 -18.00 0.23 4.01
C GLU A 26 -17.77 1.71 3.68
N LYS A 27 -18.47 2.63 4.35
CA LYS A 27 -18.29 4.08 4.14
C LYS A 27 -16.91 4.53 4.59
N SER A 28 -16.45 4.06 5.75
CA SER A 28 -15.10 4.35 6.23
C SER A 28 -14.02 3.75 5.34
N PHE A 29 -14.25 2.57 4.75
CA PHE A 29 -13.35 2.01 3.73
C PHE A 29 -13.25 2.92 2.49
N ALA A 30 -14.40 3.33 1.94
CA ALA A 30 -14.46 4.18 0.76
C ALA A 30 -13.79 5.54 1.01
N GLU A 31 -14.01 6.13 2.17
CA GLU A 31 -13.38 7.39 2.58
C GLU A 31 -11.86 7.26 2.67
N LEU A 32 -11.34 6.20 3.32
CA LEU A 32 -9.89 5.95 3.37
C LEU A 32 -9.30 5.73 1.97
N MET A 33 -9.99 4.97 1.11
CA MET A 33 -9.54 4.78 -0.27
C MET A 33 -9.52 6.11 -1.03
N GLY A 34 -10.58 6.89 -0.96
CA GLY A 34 -10.68 8.20 -1.63
C GLY A 34 -9.59 9.18 -1.21
N ARG A 35 -9.23 9.21 0.08
CA ARG A 35 -8.16 10.08 0.61
C ARG A 35 -6.78 9.76 0.05
N TYR A 36 -6.51 8.49 -0.25
CA TYR A 36 -5.15 8.00 -0.49
C TYR A 36 -4.90 7.46 -1.90
N ARG A 37 -5.95 7.16 -2.67
CA ARG A 37 -5.84 6.52 -3.98
C ARG A 37 -4.89 7.25 -4.91
N ASP A 38 -5.10 8.54 -5.12
CA ASP A 38 -4.30 9.32 -6.06
C ASP A 38 -2.85 9.45 -5.61
N SER A 39 -2.63 9.66 -4.31
CA SER A 39 -1.27 9.77 -3.76
C SER A 39 -0.48 8.47 -3.93
N ILE A 40 -1.13 7.32 -3.69
CA ILE A 40 -0.53 6.00 -3.89
C ILE A 40 -0.30 5.75 -5.39
N TYR A 41 -1.28 6.04 -6.24
CA TYR A 41 -1.16 5.89 -7.68
C TYR A 41 0.02 6.69 -8.26
N PHE A 42 0.12 7.98 -7.95
CA PHE A 42 1.19 8.81 -8.47
C PHE A 42 2.57 8.42 -7.92
N MET A 43 2.64 7.94 -6.68
CA MET A 43 3.87 7.38 -6.14
C MET A 43 4.30 6.13 -6.93
N LEU A 44 3.38 5.18 -7.13
CA LEU A 44 3.66 3.94 -7.85
C LEU A 44 3.99 4.21 -9.32
N LEU A 45 3.28 5.15 -9.97
CA LEU A 45 3.57 5.58 -11.34
C LEU A 45 4.99 6.11 -11.49
N LYS A 46 5.50 6.87 -10.52
CA LYS A 46 6.90 7.33 -10.51
C LYS A 46 7.89 6.17 -10.35
N MET A 47 7.52 5.10 -9.64
CA MET A 47 8.39 3.94 -9.42
C MET A 47 8.44 2.99 -10.61
N VAL A 48 7.31 2.75 -11.29
CA VAL A 48 7.23 1.76 -12.39
C VAL A 48 7.25 2.36 -13.78
N ALA A 49 7.04 3.68 -13.92
CA ALA A 49 6.99 4.41 -15.19
C ALA A 49 6.02 3.79 -16.24
N ASN A 50 4.99 3.09 -15.78
CA ASN A 50 3.97 2.46 -16.60
C ASN A 50 2.59 2.67 -15.95
N LYS A 51 1.63 3.18 -16.72
CA LYS A 51 0.29 3.53 -16.19
C LYS A 51 -0.52 2.32 -15.77
N VAL A 52 -0.50 1.25 -16.57
CA VAL A 52 -1.25 0.02 -16.30
C VAL A 52 -0.71 -0.66 -15.06
N ASP A 53 0.62 -0.86 -15.00
CA ASP A 53 1.28 -1.44 -13.82
C ASP A 53 0.99 -0.60 -12.55
N ALA A 54 0.96 0.73 -12.67
CA ALA A 54 0.67 1.61 -11.54
C ALA A 54 -0.79 1.50 -11.06
N GLU A 55 -1.76 1.37 -11.97
CA GLU A 55 -3.17 1.14 -11.62
C GLU A 55 -3.34 -0.20 -10.90
N ASP A 56 -2.77 -1.27 -11.45
CA ASP A 56 -2.84 -2.61 -10.87
C ASP A 56 -2.19 -2.67 -9.48
N LEU A 57 -0.99 -2.12 -9.35
CA LEU A 57 -0.29 -2.05 -8.06
C LEU A 57 -1.02 -1.21 -7.02
N THR A 58 -1.74 -0.16 -7.45
CA THR A 58 -2.57 0.66 -6.56
C THR A 58 -3.70 -0.20 -5.99
N ILE A 59 -4.44 -0.90 -6.85
CA ILE A 59 -5.54 -1.79 -6.43
C ILE A 59 -5.02 -2.90 -5.52
N GLU A 60 -3.89 -3.52 -5.88
CA GLU A 60 -3.28 -4.56 -5.06
C GLU A 60 -2.83 -4.04 -3.69
N ALA A 61 -2.25 -2.84 -3.63
CA ALA A 61 -1.84 -2.22 -2.37
C ALA A 61 -3.02 -1.98 -1.44
N PHE A 62 -4.14 -1.43 -1.94
CA PHE A 62 -5.36 -1.27 -1.13
C PHE A 62 -5.97 -2.60 -0.74
N THR A 63 -5.97 -3.59 -1.64
CA THR A 63 -6.45 -4.95 -1.33
C THR A 63 -5.65 -5.56 -0.19
N LYS A 64 -4.31 -5.45 -0.22
CA LYS A 64 -3.42 -5.92 0.84
C LYS A 64 -3.62 -5.15 2.14
N ALA A 65 -3.74 -3.83 2.07
CA ALA A 65 -3.99 -2.99 3.23
C ALA A 65 -5.32 -3.34 3.91
N PHE A 66 -6.42 -3.46 3.16
CA PHE A 66 -7.72 -3.75 3.75
C PHE A 66 -7.84 -5.19 4.28
N ARG A 67 -7.20 -6.17 3.63
CA ARG A 67 -7.09 -7.54 4.18
C ARG A 67 -6.35 -7.59 5.53
N ASN A 68 -5.40 -6.70 5.74
CA ASN A 68 -4.58 -6.65 6.96
C ASN A 68 -4.93 -5.45 7.86
N LEU A 69 -6.07 -4.81 7.65
CA LEU A 69 -6.40 -3.55 8.32
C LEU A 69 -6.46 -3.70 9.85
N SER A 70 -6.89 -4.86 10.34
CA SER A 70 -6.90 -5.20 11.77
C SER A 70 -5.51 -5.26 12.42
N GLN A 71 -4.43 -5.36 11.62
CA GLN A 71 -3.05 -5.37 12.11
C GLN A 71 -2.45 -3.97 12.23
N TYR A 72 -3.15 -2.93 11.75
CA TYR A 72 -2.68 -1.55 11.89
C TYR A 72 -2.71 -1.12 13.37
N SER A 73 -1.57 -0.58 13.83
CA SER A 73 -1.43 0.03 15.14
C SER A 73 -1.26 1.54 15.00
N PRO A 74 -1.90 2.37 15.86
CA PRO A 74 -1.77 3.82 15.81
C PRO A 74 -0.38 4.35 16.18
N SER A 75 0.61 3.48 16.46
CA SER A 75 2.01 3.87 16.71
C SER A 75 2.61 4.75 15.60
N PHE A 76 2.05 4.71 14.39
CA PHE A 76 2.34 5.59 13.27
C PHE A 76 1.05 5.92 12.52
N ALA A 77 1.06 6.99 11.71
CA ALA A 77 -0.09 7.35 10.89
C ALA A 77 -0.46 6.26 9.88
N PHE A 78 -1.75 6.12 9.59
CA PHE A 78 -2.26 5.17 8.59
C PHE A 78 -1.62 5.38 7.22
N SER A 79 -1.40 6.64 6.83
CA SER A 79 -0.68 6.99 5.61
C SER A 79 0.70 6.33 5.55
N THR A 80 1.48 6.38 6.63
CA THR A 80 2.82 5.77 6.68
C THR A 80 2.75 4.26 6.46
N TRP A 81 1.79 3.60 7.09
CA TRP A 81 1.56 2.17 6.95
C TRP A 81 1.16 1.77 5.52
N LEU A 82 0.19 2.48 4.96
CA LEU A 82 -0.32 2.23 3.60
C LEU A 82 0.76 2.46 2.54
N PHE A 83 1.53 3.54 2.65
CA PHE A 83 2.63 3.83 1.74
C PHE A 83 3.72 2.76 1.81
N LYS A 84 3.99 2.20 3.00
CA LYS A 84 4.93 1.08 3.16
C LYS A 84 4.44 -0.18 2.45
N ILE A 85 3.16 -0.52 2.57
CA ILE A 85 2.56 -1.65 1.84
C ILE A 85 2.69 -1.44 0.32
N ALA A 86 2.32 -0.27 -0.18
CA ALA A 86 2.39 0.04 -1.60
C ALA A 86 3.84 0.00 -2.13
N THR A 87 4.78 0.59 -1.40
CA THR A 87 6.21 0.62 -1.79
C THR A 87 6.80 -0.78 -1.81
N ASN A 88 6.55 -1.58 -0.77
CA ASN A 88 7.01 -2.97 -0.72
C ASN A 88 6.43 -3.79 -1.89
N ASN A 89 5.14 -3.62 -2.17
CA ASN A 89 4.48 -4.30 -3.29
C ASN A 89 5.15 -3.96 -4.64
N CYS A 90 5.43 -2.67 -4.85
CA CYS A 90 6.10 -2.20 -6.06
C CYS A 90 7.52 -2.74 -6.19
N ILE A 91 8.30 -2.77 -5.10
CA ILE A 91 9.66 -3.30 -5.09
C ILE A 91 9.65 -4.80 -5.46
N ASP A 92 8.73 -5.57 -4.89
CA ASP A 92 8.58 -6.99 -5.22
C ASP A 92 8.19 -7.20 -6.69
N PHE A 93 7.29 -6.38 -7.22
CA PHE A 93 6.91 -6.39 -8.63
C PHE A 93 8.12 -6.12 -9.55
N LEU A 94 8.88 -5.06 -9.27
CA LEU A 94 10.07 -4.70 -10.06
C LEU A 94 11.15 -5.78 -10.00
N ARG A 95 11.32 -6.43 -8.84
CA ARG A 95 12.26 -7.55 -8.68
C ARG A 95 11.87 -8.73 -9.56
N LYS A 96 10.58 -9.10 -9.60
CA LYS A 96 10.07 -10.19 -10.46
C LYS A 96 10.23 -9.86 -11.94
N LYS A 97 9.82 -8.66 -12.35
CA LYS A 97 9.93 -8.18 -13.73
C LYS A 97 11.38 -8.20 -14.24
N LYS A 98 12.36 -7.88 -13.38
CA LYS A 98 13.78 -7.99 -13.73
C LYS A 98 14.23 -9.44 -13.94
N THR A 99 13.78 -10.37 -13.10
CA THR A 99 14.10 -11.80 -13.25
C THR A 99 13.55 -12.38 -14.56
N ASP A 100 12.34 -11.98 -14.96
CA ASP A 100 11.72 -12.45 -16.21
C ASP A 100 12.52 -12.02 -17.46
N ILE A 101 13.19 -10.86 -17.41
CA ILE A 101 13.99 -10.33 -18.53
C ILE A 101 15.35 -11.06 -18.68
N ILE A 102 15.86 -11.71 -17.62
CA ILE A 102 17.22 -12.30 -17.61
C ILE A 102 17.25 -13.76 -18.14
N SER A 103 16.10 -14.40 -18.39
CA SER A 103 16.03 -15.86 -18.60
C SER A 103 16.06 -16.37 -20.06
N ILE A 104 16.84 -15.78 -20.99
CA ILE A 104 16.89 -16.29 -22.39
C ILE A 104 18.20 -16.97 -22.82
N ASP A 105 19.33 -16.76 -22.12
CA ASP A 105 20.65 -17.25 -22.57
C ASP A 105 21.43 -17.99 -21.45
N GLY A 106 20.83 -19.02 -20.84
CA GLY A 106 21.61 -19.98 -20.04
C GLY A 106 22.34 -20.97 -20.96
N PRO A 107 23.64 -21.25 -20.78
CA PRO A 107 24.34 -22.24 -21.62
C PRO A 107 23.68 -23.62 -21.46
N PRO A 108 23.70 -24.48 -22.50
CA PRO A 108 23.25 -25.85 -22.33
C PRO A 108 24.10 -26.48 -21.25
N ALA A 109 23.44 -27.09 -20.26
CA ALA A 109 24.12 -27.88 -19.26
C ALA A 109 24.89 -29.02 -19.97
N GLU A 110 26.22 -29.00 -19.87
CA GLU A 110 27.08 -30.16 -20.13
C GLU A 110 27.03 -31.14 -18.96
#